data_AF-A0AB34PZS4-F1
#
_entry.id   AF-A0AB34PZS4-F1
#
_cell.length_a   1.000
_cell.length_b   1.000
_cell.length_c   1.000
_cell.angle_alpha   90.00
_cell.angle_beta   90.00
_cell.angle_gamma   90.00
#
_symmetry.space_group_name_H-M   'P 1'
#
loop_
_entity.id
_entity.type
_entity.pdbx_description
1 polymer ?
#
loop_
_entity_poly.entity_id
_entity_poly.type
_entity_poly.pdbx_seq_one_letter_code
_entity_poly.pdbx_strand_id
1 'polypeptide(L)'
;DDGESVDVEEALYVDFVASKNKLVASVFGEYEVRQPLANVTILGVDSEPKKVLFNNETVSHNYENGAVYLTDLEKFTKEGAFAEEFSIQW
;
A
#
# COMPACT_ATOMS: atom_id res chain seq x y z
N ASP A 1 5.70 13.15 -8.16
CA ASP A 1 6.30 14.43 -8.57
C ASP A 1 5.74 15.51 -7.66
N ASP A 2 6.11 16.77 -7.87
CA ASP A 2 5.67 17.89 -7.03
C ASP A 2 4.26 18.42 -7.38
N GLY A 3 3.72 18.03 -8.54
CA GLY A 3 2.41 18.47 -9.04
C GLY A 3 2.36 19.93 -9.51
N GLU A 4 3.50 20.62 -9.63
CA GLU A 4 3.58 22.04 -9.99
C GLU A 4 4.53 22.31 -11.16
N SER A 5 5.69 21.63 -11.22
CA SER A 5 6.73 21.91 -12.20
C SER A 5 6.32 21.54 -13.62
N VAL A 6 6.63 22.41 -14.59
CA VAL A 6 6.40 22.14 -16.02
C VAL A 6 7.39 21.11 -16.54
N ASP A 7 8.67 21.27 -16.18
CA ASP A 7 9.73 20.31 -16.45
C ASP A 7 9.98 19.52 -15.15
N VAL A 8 9.57 18.26 -15.12
CA VAL A 8 9.66 17.40 -13.93
C VAL A 8 11.07 16.80 -13.82
N GLU A 9 11.87 17.30 -12.86
CA GLU A 9 13.22 16.80 -12.59
C GLU A 9 13.21 15.48 -11.80
N GLU A 10 12.26 15.33 -10.87
CA GLU A 10 12.14 14.16 -9.99
C GLU A 10 10.70 13.64 -9.96
N ALA A 11 10.54 12.32 -10.13
CA ALA A 11 9.27 11.63 -10.00
C ALA A 11 9.46 10.32 -9.22
N LEU A 12 8.37 9.86 -8.61
CA LEU A 12 8.27 8.57 -7.95
C LEU A 12 7.23 7.77 -8.69
N TYR A 13 7.56 6.53 -8.99
CA TYR A 13 6.71 5.57 -9.66
C TYR A 13 6.51 4.37 -8.76
N VAL A 14 5.29 3.85 -8.76
CA VAL A 14 4.91 2.70 -7.95
C VAL A 14 4.15 1.71 -8.82
N ASP A 15 4.72 0.51 -8.96
CA ASP A 15 4.09 -0.60 -9.65
C ASP A 15 3.36 -1.49 -8.64
N PHE A 16 2.06 -1.69 -8.87
CA PHE A 16 1.23 -2.56 -8.05
C PHE A 16 0.92 -3.86 -8.79
N VAL A 17 1.25 -5.00 -8.17
CA VAL A 17 0.90 -6.32 -8.70
C VAL A 17 0.11 -7.11 -7.67
N ALA A 18 -1.14 -7.44 -8.00
CA ALA A 18 -2.00 -8.30 -7.19
C ALA A 18 -2.12 -9.70 -7.81
N SER A 19 -1.68 -10.73 -7.10
CA SER A 19 -1.88 -12.14 -7.51
C SER A 19 -1.84 -13.06 -6.30
N LYS A 20 -2.59 -14.18 -6.34
CA LYS A 20 -2.57 -15.22 -5.28
C LYS A 20 -2.74 -14.64 -3.86
N ASN A 21 -3.73 -13.76 -3.71
CA ASN A 21 -4.04 -13.04 -2.47
C ASN A 21 -2.89 -12.18 -1.91
N LYS A 22 -1.95 -11.77 -2.77
CA LYS A 22 -0.83 -10.90 -2.43
C LYS A 22 -0.79 -9.69 -3.33
N LEU A 23 -0.63 -8.51 -2.74
CA LEU A 23 -0.24 -7.27 -3.39
C LEU A 23 1.24 -7.03 -3.12
N VAL A 24 1.99 -6.66 -4.16
CA VAL A 24 3.34 -6.09 -4.03
C VAL A 24 3.31 -4.70 -4.63
N ALA A 25 3.87 -3.73 -3.91
CA ALA A 25 4.12 -2.37 -4.36
C ALA A 25 5.63 -2.21 -4.51
N SER A 26 6.09 -2.10 -5.76
CA SER A 26 7.50 -1.85 -6.11
C SER A 26 7.70 -0.38 -6.44
N VAL A 27 8.74 0.22 -5.85
CA VAL A 27 8.96 1.67 -5.88
C VAL A 27 10.24 1.99 -6.64
N PHE A 28 10.21 2.98 -7.52
CA PHE A 28 11.40 3.51 -8.20
C PHE A 28 11.26 4.99 -8.55
N GLY A 29 12.40 5.68 -8.66
CA GLY A 29 12.45 7.14 -8.83
C GLY A 29 13.01 7.84 -7.58
N GLU A 30 13.19 9.15 -7.67
CA GLU A 30 13.94 9.93 -6.67
C GLU A 30 13.06 10.89 -5.86
N TYR A 31 11.81 11.10 -6.26
CA TYR A 31 10.90 11.99 -5.53
C TYR A 31 10.43 11.38 -4.20
N GLU A 32 10.59 12.10 -3.09
CA GLU A 32 10.20 11.62 -1.76
C GLU A 32 8.73 11.94 -1.41
N VAL A 33 7.91 10.90 -1.24
CA VAL A 33 6.55 11.01 -0.68
C VAL A 33 6.58 10.71 0.81
N ARG A 34 6.57 11.74 1.66
CA ARG A 34 6.67 11.59 3.13
C ARG A 34 5.35 11.32 3.84
N GLN A 35 4.23 11.48 3.14
CA GLN A 35 2.90 11.22 3.68
C GLN A 35 2.75 9.70 3.89
N PRO A 36 2.47 9.24 5.13
CA PRO A 36 2.27 7.82 5.39
C PRO A 36 1.03 7.26 4.69
N LEU A 37 1.04 5.95 4.43
CA LEU A 37 -0.12 5.25 3.88
C LEU A 37 -1.16 5.10 4.99
N ALA A 38 -2.35 5.65 4.80
CA ALA A 38 -3.42 5.53 5.79
C ALA A 38 -4.15 4.18 5.68
N ASN A 39 -4.67 3.88 4.48
CA ASN A 39 -5.65 2.82 4.28
C ASN A 39 -5.35 2.02 3.02
N VAL A 40 -5.73 0.74 3.02
CA VAL A 40 -5.87 -0.07 1.80
C VAL A 40 -7.23 -0.77 1.82
N THR A 41 -7.92 -0.77 0.68
CA THR A 41 -9.15 -1.54 0.48
C THR A 41 -8.95 -2.54 -0.65
N ILE A 42 -9.19 -3.82 -0.36
CA ILE A 42 -9.08 -4.90 -1.35
C ILE A 42 -10.50 -5.36 -1.67
N LEU A 43 -10.92 -5.24 -2.92
CA LEU A 43 -12.27 -5.58 -3.37
C LEU A 43 -12.29 -6.96 -4.05
N GLY A 44 -13.44 -7.62 -4.03
CA GLY A 44 -13.64 -8.91 -4.71
C GLY A 44 -12.94 -10.07 -4.01
N VAL A 45 -12.83 -10.01 -2.69
CA VAL A 45 -12.30 -11.10 -1.87
C VAL A 45 -13.43 -12.07 -1.56
N ASP A 46 -13.31 -13.32 -2.01
CA ASP A 46 -14.39 -14.32 -1.95
C ASP A 46 -14.84 -14.68 -0.52
N SER A 47 -13.91 -14.66 0.44
CA SER A 47 -14.16 -15.03 1.81
C SER A 47 -13.29 -14.23 2.77
N GLU A 48 -13.81 -13.96 3.97
CA GLU A 48 -13.08 -13.24 5.02
C GLU A 48 -11.71 -13.88 5.29
N PRO A 49 -10.61 -13.12 5.17
CA PRO A 49 -9.28 -13.62 5.48
C PRO A 49 -9.14 -13.80 7.00
N LYS A 50 -8.54 -14.91 7.43
CA LYS A 50 -8.29 -15.15 8.87
C LYS A 50 -7.22 -14.22 9.44
N LYS A 51 -6.35 -13.72 8.57
CA LYS A 51 -5.20 -12.89 8.92
C LYS A 51 -4.78 -12.09 7.69
N VAL A 52 -4.50 -10.82 7.88
CA VAL A 52 -3.86 -9.98 6.86
C VAL A 52 -2.49 -9.54 7.34
N LEU A 53 -1.52 -9.53 6.42
CA LEU A 53 -0.14 -9.14 6.70
C LEU A 53 0.24 -7.89 5.90
N PHE A 54 0.94 -6.96 6.53
CA PHE A 54 1.69 -5.86 5.90
C PHE A 54 3.17 -6.09 6.17
N ASN A 55 4.00 -6.31 5.15
CA ASN A 55 5.44 -6.62 5.30
C ASN A 55 5.75 -7.71 6.36
N ASN A 56 4.92 -8.77 6.38
CA ASN A 56 4.94 -9.90 7.34
C ASN A 56 4.41 -9.58 8.76
N GLU A 57 4.09 -8.33 9.07
CA GLU A 57 3.44 -7.96 10.32
C GLU A 57 1.92 -8.10 10.24
N THR A 58 1.29 -8.54 11.33
CA THR A 58 -0.17 -8.69 11.34
C THR A 58 -0.81 -7.30 11.44
N VAL A 59 -1.72 -7.03 10.53
CA VAL A 59 -2.51 -5.79 10.53
C VAL A 59 -3.96 -6.10 10.86
N SER A 60 -4.61 -5.17 11.57
CA SER A 60 -6.04 -5.27 11.83
C SER A 60 -6.80 -5.09 10.52
N HIS A 61 -7.81 -5.91 10.30
CA HIS A 61 -8.66 -5.81 9.12
C HIS A 61 -10.13 -5.94 9.49
N ASN A 62 -10.98 -5.30 8.69
CA ASN A 62 -12.41 -5.58 8.67
C ASN A 62 -12.76 -6.23 7.33
N TYR A 63 -13.74 -7.14 7.32
CA TYR A 63 -14.28 -7.72 6.11
C TYR A 63 -15.78 -7.46 6.02
N GLU A 64 -16.20 -6.81 4.95
CA GLU A 64 -17.60 -6.51 4.70
C GLU A 64 -17.89 -6.61 3.21
N ASN A 65 -18.94 -7.35 2.84
CA ASN A 65 -19.45 -7.43 1.46
C ASN A 65 -18.38 -7.76 0.38
N GLY A 66 -17.44 -8.65 0.67
CA GLY A 66 -16.38 -9.02 -0.27
C GLY A 66 -15.23 -8.01 -0.34
N ALA A 67 -15.15 -7.06 0.59
CA ALA A 67 -14.07 -6.10 0.72
C ALA A 67 -13.30 -6.27 2.02
N VAL A 68 -11.97 -6.22 1.95
CA VAL A 68 -11.06 -6.19 3.10
C VAL A 68 -10.56 -4.76 3.30
N TYR A 69 -10.79 -4.21 4.48
CA TYR A 69 -10.39 -2.86 4.85
C TYR A 69 -9.23 -2.92 5.84
N LEU A 70 -8.11 -2.31 5.46
CA LEU A 70 -6.94 -2.10 6.30
C LEU A 70 -6.84 -0.61 6.61
N THR A 71 -6.81 -0.27 7.89
CA THR A 71 -6.67 1.11 8.39
C THR A 71 -5.45 1.20 9.30
N ASP A 72 -5.11 2.42 9.70
CA ASP A 72 -4.02 2.72 10.64
C ASP A 72 -2.66 2.18 10.15
N LEU A 73 -2.41 2.26 8.83
CA LEU A 73 -1.19 1.80 8.19
C LEU A 73 -0.01 2.78 8.34
N GLU A 74 -0.26 3.99 8.86
CA GLU A 74 0.74 5.03 9.03
C GLU A 74 1.86 4.57 9.98
N LYS A 75 1.52 3.69 10.93
CA LYS A 75 2.49 3.10 11.87
C LYS A 75 3.55 2.23 11.19
N PHE A 76 3.24 1.67 10.02
CA PHE A 76 4.15 0.84 9.22
C PHE A 76 4.91 1.65 8.15
N THR A 77 4.45 2.86 7.83
CA THR A 77 4.93 3.66 6.68
C THR A 77 5.32 5.08 7.12
N LYS A 78 5.98 5.19 8.28
CA LYS A 78 6.30 6.48 8.93
C LYS A 78 7.20 7.39 8.08
N GLU A 79 8.07 6.78 7.28
CA GLU A 79 8.97 7.51 6.38
C GLU A 79 8.28 7.92 5.05
N GLY A 80 7.05 7.44 4.83
CA GLY A 80 6.29 7.67 3.60
C GLY A 80 5.55 6.42 3.13
N ALA A 81 4.40 6.62 2.48
CA ALA A 81 3.57 5.56 1.92
C ALA A 81 4.34 4.64 0.95
N PHE A 82 5.32 5.22 0.25
CA PHE A 82 6.13 4.57 -0.78
C PHE A 82 7.62 4.84 -0.54
N ALA A 83 8.05 5.05 0.70
CA ALA A 83 9.47 5.20 1.02
C ALA A 83 10.25 3.89 0.83
N GLU A 84 9.55 2.76 0.97
CA GLU A 84 10.08 1.42 0.75
C GLU A 84 9.06 0.58 -0.02
N GLU A 85 9.55 -0.48 -0.67
CA GLU A 85 8.67 -1.50 -1.21
C GLU A 85 7.86 -2.15 -0.08
N PHE A 86 6.60 -2.48 -0.37
CA PHE A 86 5.78 -3.21 0.59
C PHE A 86 4.95 -4.30 -0.06
N SER A 87 4.48 -5.23 0.77
CA SER A 87 3.53 -6.24 0.36
C SER A 87 2.42 -6.42 1.36
N ILE A 88 1.23 -6.71 0.84
CA ILE A 88 0.04 -7.04 1.60
C ILE A 88 -0.39 -8.45 1.22
N GLN A 89 -0.56 -9.33 2.20
CA GLN A 89 -1.07 -10.69 2.00
C GLN A 89 -2.37 -10.84 2.79
N TRP A 90 -3.44 -11.24 2.11
CA TRP A 90 -4.74 -11.57 2.73
C TRP A 90 -5.08 -13.05 2.53
#